data_AF-A0A961ZGU9-F1
#
_entry.id   AF-A0A961ZGU9-F1
#
_cell.length_a   1.000
_cell.length_b   1.000
_cell.length_c   1.000
_cell.angle_alpha   90.00
_cell.angle_beta   90.00
_cell.angle_gamma   90.00
#
_symmetry.space_group_name_H-M   'P 1'
#
loop_
_entity.id
_entity.type
_entity.pdbx_description
1 polymer ?
#
loop_
_entity_poly.entity_id
_entity_poly.type
_entity_poly.pdbx_seq_one_letter_code
_entity_poly.pdbx_strand_id
1 'polypeptide(L)'
;MGTSMISRSAFVGFLTGMGACMLASAAAAQTPTPVAAPIGATAGTAWSAEVAPNGTAGLVLDARQSEIVASVSEYFNKLDNLQGRFAQTAADGKVMKGKFAMKRPGRFRFDYARPSLQVIISDGSYLAIQDHDLNNEDRVELDQTPFRLLLRKDVDIARDARILAVEEAGDVVSVVLQDKSPDTPGKIRLTFDAKPAFQLKQWVTKDAQGLDTTVDVGDLDTTAELDPKMFVIRPMGAAFNRQ
;
A
#
# COMPACT_ATOMS: atom_id res chain seq x y z
N MET A 1 53.36 4.13 -32.15
CA MET A 1 52.75 3.90 -33.48
C MET A 1 51.47 3.10 -33.21
N GLY A 2 50.29 3.72 -33.18
CA GLY A 2 49.52 4.11 -34.38
C GLY A 2 48.89 2.84 -34.98
N THR A 3 47.58 2.67 -35.13
CA THR A 3 46.69 3.56 -35.88
C THR A 3 45.23 3.16 -35.66
N SER A 4 44.37 4.17 -35.52
CA SER A 4 42.90 4.14 -35.57
C SER A 4 42.39 3.97 -37.00
N MET A 5 41.24 3.30 -37.23
CA MET A 5 40.41 3.52 -38.43
C MET A 5 38.93 3.14 -38.22
N ILE A 6 38.16 4.14 -37.82
CA ILE A 6 36.93 4.69 -38.44
C ILE A 6 36.33 3.89 -39.63
N SER A 7 34.99 3.74 -39.64
CA SER A 7 34.07 4.23 -40.70
C SER A 7 33.04 3.21 -41.23
N ARG A 8 31.74 3.51 -41.14
CA ARG A 8 30.90 4.03 -42.25
C ARG A 8 29.40 3.86 -42.00
N SER A 9 28.70 4.98 -42.15
CA SER A 9 27.25 5.15 -42.25
C SER A 9 26.67 4.69 -43.61
N ALA A 10 25.38 4.35 -43.64
CA ALA A 10 24.41 4.56 -44.74
C ALA A 10 23.00 4.27 -44.16
N PHE A 11 22.07 5.21 -43.92
CA PHE A 11 21.31 6.12 -44.81
C PHE A 11 20.42 5.43 -45.84
N VAL A 12 19.10 5.72 -45.77
CA VAL A 12 18.05 5.86 -46.81
C VAL A 12 16.73 5.90 -45.99
N GLY A 13 15.85 6.91 -46.00
CA GLY A 13 15.63 8.03 -46.91
C GLY A 13 14.28 7.84 -47.62
N PHE A 14 13.23 8.57 -47.23
CA PHE A 14 12.09 8.89 -48.11
C PHE A 14 11.45 10.25 -47.75
N LEU A 15 11.94 11.26 -48.46
CA LEU A 15 11.33 12.45 -49.10
C LEU A 15 9.86 12.23 -49.58
N THR A 16 8.91 13.18 -49.76
CA THR A 16 8.80 14.66 -49.77
C THR A 16 7.31 15.05 -49.85
N GLY A 17 6.96 16.32 -49.56
CA GLY A 17 5.99 17.09 -50.37
C GLY A 17 4.95 17.89 -49.57
N MET A 18 5.29 19.08 -49.05
CA MET A 18 5.04 20.43 -49.61
C MET A 18 3.57 20.91 -49.65
N GLY A 19 3.32 22.01 -48.95
CA GLY A 19 2.14 22.86 -49.10
C GLY A 19 2.29 24.14 -48.27
N ALA A 20 2.82 25.19 -48.87
CA ALA A 20 3.06 26.50 -48.27
C ALA A 20 1.81 27.39 -48.31
N CYS A 21 1.60 28.25 -47.31
CA CYS A 21 1.05 29.59 -47.51
C CYS A 21 1.34 30.48 -46.28
N MET A 22 2.11 31.55 -46.48
CA MET A 22 2.32 32.63 -45.51
C MET A 22 1.13 33.59 -45.51
N LEU A 23 0.78 34.15 -44.34
CA LEU A 23 0.51 35.58 -44.16
C LEU A 23 0.84 35.98 -42.71
N ALA A 24 1.57 37.08 -42.57
CA ALA A 24 2.01 37.69 -41.32
C ALA A 24 0.91 38.55 -40.68
N SER A 25 0.89 38.65 -39.34
CA SER A 25 0.77 39.95 -38.65
C SER A 25 1.06 39.82 -37.15
N ALA A 26 1.59 40.90 -36.58
CA ALA A 26 2.18 41.06 -35.26
C ALA A 26 1.15 41.11 -34.12
N ALA A 27 1.54 40.67 -32.91
CA ALA A 27 0.98 41.20 -31.66
C ALA A 27 1.86 40.85 -30.44
N ALA A 28 2.41 41.92 -29.85
CA ALA A 28 2.66 42.16 -28.42
C ALA A 28 3.13 41.00 -27.52
N ALA A 29 4.35 41.16 -26.99
CA ALA A 29 4.76 40.63 -25.71
C ALA A 29 3.72 40.97 -24.64
N GLN A 30 3.18 39.95 -23.97
CA GLN A 30 2.45 40.09 -22.72
C GLN A 30 2.93 39.00 -21.77
N THR A 31 3.63 39.44 -20.74
CA THR A 31 3.90 38.70 -19.52
C THR A 31 2.58 38.15 -18.96
N PRO A 32 2.44 36.84 -18.72
CA PRO A 32 1.27 36.35 -18.00
C PRO A 32 1.39 36.78 -16.54
N THR A 33 0.59 37.79 -16.19
CA THR A 33 0.19 38.09 -14.81
C THR A 33 -0.60 36.90 -14.27
N PRO A 34 -0.39 36.49 -13.00
CA PRO A 34 -1.08 35.33 -12.44
C PRO A 34 -2.54 35.68 -12.14
N VAL A 35 -3.47 34.97 -12.75
CA VAL A 35 -4.90 35.04 -12.42
C VAL A 35 -5.18 34.10 -11.25
N ALA A 36 -5.77 34.65 -10.19
CA ALA A 36 -6.21 33.96 -9.00
C ALA A 36 -7.43 33.06 -9.26
N ALA A 37 -7.36 31.85 -8.67
CA ALA A 37 -8.39 30.91 -8.18
C ALA A 37 -9.80 30.83 -8.81
N PRO A 38 -10.29 29.59 -8.98
CA PRO A 38 -11.58 29.19 -8.41
C PRO A 38 -11.38 28.42 -7.09
N ILE A 39 -12.03 28.96 -6.06
CA ILE A 39 -12.32 28.33 -4.77
C ILE A 39 -13.27 27.14 -4.94
N GLY A 40 -12.96 26.01 -4.29
CA GLY A 40 -13.96 24.98 -3.95
C GLY A 40 -13.64 23.55 -4.40
N ALA A 41 -12.72 22.88 -3.71
CA ALA A 41 -12.75 21.43 -3.46
C ALA A 41 -11.63 21.06 -2.46
N THR A 42 -11.89 21.20 -1.17
CA THR A 42 -11.07 20.58 -0.12
C THR A 42 -11.34 19.09 -0.08
N ALA A 43 -10.73 18.34 -1.00
CA ALA A 43 -10.49 16.92 -0.83
C ALA A 43 -9.24 16.77 0.06
N GLY A 44 -9.44 16.70 1.37
CA GLY A 44 -8.37 16.35 2.31
C GLY A 44 -8.02 14.87 2.18
N THR A 45 -6.77 14.56 1.80
CA THR A 45 -5.97 13.34 2.12
C THR A 45 -4.61 13.34 1.39
N ALA A 46 -4.13 14.48 0.89
CA ALA A 46 -2.73 14.57 0.50
C ALA A 46 -1.84 14.38 1.75
N TRP A 47 -0.81 13.54 1.62
CA TRP A 47 0.32 13.34 2.55
C TRP A 47 1.16 14.62 2.75
N SER A 48 0.52 15.78 2.88
CA SER A 48 1.17 17.07 3.10
C SER A 48 1.21 17.41 4.58
N ALA A 49 1.75 16.48 5.37
CA ALA A 49 2.55 16.85 6.53
C ALA A 49 3.96 16.38 6.21
N GLU A 50 4.73 17.27 5.59
CA GLU A 50 6.19 17.18 5.53
C GLU A 50 6.68 17.10 6.98
N VAL A 51 6.92 15.89 7.46
CA VAL A 51 7.74 15.65 8.66
C VAL A 51 9.15 15.36 8.15
N ALA A 52 9.93 16.41 8.00
CA ALA A 52 11.39 16.35 7.96
C ALA A 52 11.92 17.32 9.03
N PRO A 53 12.95 16.91 9.78
CA PRO A 53 14.24 16.68 9.15
C PRO A 53 14.80 15.27 9.38
N ASN A 54 15.35 14.72 8.30
CA ASN A 54 16.58 13.92 8.29
C ASN A 54 16.86 13.07 9.52
N GLY A 55 16.33 11.85 9.52
CA GLY A 55 16.80 10.81 10.41
C GLY A 55 16.43 9.45 9.89
N THR A 56 17.43 8.63 9.60
CA THR A 56 17.33 7.16 9.61
C THR A 56 17.08 6.63 11.04
N ALA A 57 16.56 7.47 11.95
CA ALA A 57 16.29 7.23 13.35
C ALA A 57 14.80 7.47 13.58
N GLY A 58 14.13 6.52 14.23
CA GLY A 58 12.71 6.65 14.58
C GLY A 58 12.47 7.81 15.56
N LEU A 59 11.20 8.20 15.70
CA LEU A 59 10.73 9.19 16.65
C LEU A 59 11.07 8.75 18.08
N VAL A 60 11.58 9.68 18.90
CA VAL A 60 11.62 9.51 20.37
C VAL A 60 10.21 9.78 20.89
N LEU A 61 9.57 8.74 21.40
CA LEU A 61 8.19 8.81 21.87
C LEU A 61 8.12 9.52 23.22
N ASP A 62 7.17 10.43 23.38
CA ASP A 62 6.76 10.88 24.71
C ASP A 62 5.93 9.78 25.43
N ALA A 63 5.55 10.06 26.69
CA ALA A 63 4.79 9.12 27.49
C ALA A 63 3.44 8.74 26.84
N ARG A 64 2.74 9.72 26.26
CA ARG A 64 1.43 9.51 25.63
C ARG A 64 1.55 8.73 24.34
N GLN A 65 2.55 9.04 23.52
CA GLN A 65 2.83 8.32 22.28
C GLN A 65 3.24 6.87 22.54
N SER A 66 3.99 6.63 23.62
CA SER A 66 4.37 5.28 24.05
C SER A 66 3.16 4.45 24.46
N GLU A 67 2.20 5.03 25.20
CA GLU A 67 0.92 4.39 25.54
C GLU A 67 0.10 4.02 24.30
N ILE A 68 0.06 4.91 23.30
CA ILE A 68 -0.63 4.65 22.03
C ILE A 68 0.00 3.46 21.30
N VAL A 69 1.33 3.43 21.18
CA VAL A 69 2.05 2.35 20.50
C VAL A 69 1.87 1.02 21.24
N ALA A 70 1.86 1.04 22.58
CA ALA A 70 1.53 -0.12 23.38
C ALA A 70 0.10 -0.60 23.13
N SER A 71 -0.87 0.33 23.04
CA SER A 71 -2.27 0.02 22.74
C SER A 71 -2.45 -0.62 21.36
N VAL A 72 -1.70 -0.16 20.35
CA VAL A 72 -1.66 -0.78 19.01
C VAL A 72 -1.12 -2.20 19.08
N SER A 73 -0.03 -2.42 19.80
CA SER A 73 0.56 -3.75 19.97
C SER A 73 -0.41 -4.70 20.69
N GLU A 74 -1.05 -4.23 21.76
CA GLU A 74 -2.07 -4.97 22.51
C GLU A 74 -3.30 -5.30 21.64
N TYR A 75 -3.76 -4.35 20.83
CA TYR A 75 -4.87 -4.56 19.91
C TYR A 75 -4.61 -5.74 18.97
N PHE A 76 -3.48 -5.75 18.24
CA PHE A 76 -3.14 -6.87 17.37
C PHE A 76 -2.87 -8.17 18.14
N ASN A 77 -2.34 -8.08 19.36
CA ASN A 77 -2.12 -9.27 20.19
C ASN A 77 -3.43 -9.92 20.67
N LYS A 78 -4.51 -9.15 20.86
CA LYS A 78 -5.84 -9.66 21.25
C LYS A 78 -6.68 -10.19 20.09
N LEU A 79 -6.32 -9.85 18.85
CA LEU A 79 -7.07 -10.26 17.66
C LEU A 79 -6.72 -11.68 17.24
N ASP A 80 -7.33 -12.68 17.87
CA ASP A 80 -7.15 -14.09 17.47
C ASP A 80 -7.81 -14.39 16.12
N ASN A 81 -9.07 -13.97 15.97
CA ASN A 81 -9.84 -14.04 14.73
C ASN A 81 -10.42 -12.66 14.44
N LEU A 82 -10.47 -12.29 13.16
CA LEU A 82 -11.12 -11.07 12.70
C LEU A 82 -11.68 -11.31 11.30
N GLN A 83 -12.92 -10.95 11.06
CA GLN A 83 -13.48 -10.88 9.73
C GLN A 83 -14.20 -9.55 9.51
N GLY A 84 -14.38 -9.16 8.27
CA GLY A 84 -15.12 -7.96 7.93
C GLY A 84 -15.12 -7.66 6.46
N ARG A 85 -15.39 -6.40 6.13
CA ARG A 85 -15.36 -5.87 4.77
C ARG A 85 -14.22 -4.89 4.61
N PHE A 86 -13.69 -4.81 3.41
CA PHE A 86 -12.69 -3.81 3.07
C PHE A 86 -13.03 -3.07 1.78
N ALA A 87 -12.53 -1.85 1.68
CA ALA A 87 -12.45 -1.08 0.46
C ALA A 87 -11.00 -0.61 0.28
N GLN A 88 -10.34 -1.11 -0.74
CA GLN A 88 -9.01 -0.68 -1.14
C GLN A 88 -9.11 0.39 -2.21
N THR A 89 -8.38 1.48 -2.03
CA THR A 89 -8.13 2.47 -3.07
C THR A 89 -6.66 2.36 -3.49
N ALA A 90 -6.43 1.94 -4.73
CA ALA A 90 -5.09 1.88 -5.31
C ALA A 90 -4.61 3.29 -5.71
N ALA A 91 -3.32 3.42 -6.02
CA ALA A 91 -2.73 4.71 -6.41
C ALA A 91 -3.27 5.28 -7.73
N ASP A 92 -3.86 4.44 -8.59
CA ASP A 92 -4.58 4.87 -9.80
C ASP A 92 -6.02 5.37 -9.52
N GLY A 93 -6.42 5.40 -8.24
CA GLY A 93 -7.75 5.82 -7.78
C GLY A 93 -8.81 4.72 -7.93
N LYS A 94 -8.49 3.54 -8.43
CA LYS A 94 -9.46 2.44 -8.50
C LYS A 94 -9.81 1.94 -7.12
N VAL A 95 -11.12 1.84 -6.89
CA VAL A 95 -11.67 1.30 -5.65
C VAL A 95 -12.07 -0.15 -5.85
N MET A 96 -11.45 -1.03 -5.09
CA MET A 96 -11.74 -2.45 -5.03
C MET A 96 -12.36 -2.76 -3.67
N LYS A 97 -13.43 -3.56 -3.65
CA LYS A 97 -14.12 -3.90 -2.41
C LYS A 97 -14.10 -5.41 -2.21
N GLY A 98 -14.21 -5.85 -0.98
CA GLY A 98 -14.21 -7.27 -0.71
C GLY A 98 -14.56 -7.62 0.73
N LYS A 99 -14.27 -8.87 1.06
CA LYS A 99 -14.33 -9.40 2.42
C LYS A 99 -12.94 -9.81 2.83
N PHE A 100 -12.63 -9.67 4.11
CA PHE A 100 -11.39 -10.18 4.65
C PHE A 100 -11.65 -11.04 5.87
N ALA A 101 -10.74 -11.97 6.09
CA ALA A 101 -10.66 -12.82 7.27
C ALA A 101 -9.21 -12.90 7.70
N MET A 102 -8.96 -12.91 9.00
CA MET A 102 -7.64 -12.99 9.60
C MET A 102 -7.72 -13.93 10.79
N LYS A 103 -6.73 -14.83 10.89
CA LYS A 103 -6.59 -15.76 12.00
C LYS A 103 -5.13 -15.80 12.42
N ARG A 104 -4.84 -15.39 13.63
CA ARG A 104 -3.47 -15.43 14.12
C ARG A 104 -2.98 -16.86 14.36
N PRO A 105 -1.66 -17.11 14.28
CA PRO A 105 -0.63 -16.20 13.74
C PRO A 105 -0.58 -16.25 12.20
N GLY A 106 -0.26 -15.13 11.56
CA GLY A 106 0.15 -15.05 10.16
C GLY A 106 -0.90 -15.32 9.08
N ARG A 107 -2.07 -15.90 9.40
CA ARG A 107 -3.04 -16.28 8.38
C ARG A 107 -4.04 -15.18 8.13
N PHE A 108 -4.27 -14.90 6.85
CA PHE A 108 -5.31 -13.99 6.42
C PHE A 108 -5.75 -14.27 5.00
N ARG A 109 -6.89 -13.72 4.63
CA ARG A 109 -7.50 -13.87 3.33
C ARG A 109 -8.26 -12.59 2.98
N PHE A 110 -8.03 -12.05 1.80
CA PHE A 110 -8.80 -10.97 1.20
C PHE A 110 -9.43 -11.51 -0.08
N ASP A 111 -10.76 -11.58 -0.10
CA ASP A 111 -11.55 -11.95 -1.25
C ASP A 111 -12.10 -10.68 -1.91
N TYR A 112 -11.61 -10.36 -3.11
CA TYR A 112 -12.07 -9.22 -3.88
C TYR A 112 -13.43 -9.53 -4.51
N ALA A 113 -14.31 -8.53 -4.52
CA ALA A 113 -15.59 -8.60 -5.18
C ALA A 113 -15.44 -8.27 -6.67
N ARG A 114 -16.34 -8.82 -7.48
CA ARG A 114 -16.42 -8.56 -8.93
C ARG A 114 -16.36 -7.05 -9.22
N PRO A 115 -15.69 -6.63 -10.31
CA PRO A 115 -15.29 -7.45 -11.47
C PRO A 115 -13.99 -8.24 -11.32
N SER A 116 -13.15 -7.94 -10.32
CA SER A 116 -11.91 -8.70 -10.08
C SER A 116 -12.21 -9.95 -9.26
N LEU A 117 -11.77 -11.11 -9.75
CA LEU A 117 -11.77 -12.37 -9.00
C LEU A 117 -10.43 -12.61 -8.30
N GLN A 118 -9.77 -11.55 -7.83
CA GLN A 118 -8.52 -11.64 -7.10
C GLN A 118 -8.74 -12.15 -5.67
N VAL A 119 -7.84 -13.02 -5.20
CA VAL A 119 -7.80 -13.46 -3.81
C VAL A 119 -6.37 -13.35 -3.31
N ILE A 120 -6.19 -12.65 -2.18
CA ILE A 120 -4.90 -12.61 -1.49
C ILE A 120 -5.02 -13.51 -0.26
N ILE A 121 -4.18 -14.54 -0.18
CA ILE A 121 -4.24 -15.55 0.90
C ILE A 121 -2.85 -15.68 1.52
N SER A 122 -2.79 -15.71 2.85
CA SER A 122 -1.59 -16.15 3.57
C SER A 122 -1.90 -17.33 4.47
N ASP A 123 -1.02 -18.34 4.40
CA ASP A 123 -1.03 -19.52 5.27
C ASP A 123 -0.19 -19.33 6.55
N GLY A 124 0.43 -18.16 6.71
CA GLY A 124 1.32 -17.80 7.82
C GLY A 124 2.82 -17.97 7.51
N SER A 125 3.17 -18.57 6.39
CA SER A 125 4.56 -18.65 5.89
C SER A 125 4.71 -17.93 4.55
N TYR A 126 3.73 -18.11 3.66
CA TYR A 126 3.69 -17.51 2.34
C TYR A 126 2.45 -16.62 2.20
N LEU A 127 2.56 -15.63 1.33
CA LEU A 127 1.47 -14.84 0.77
C LEU A 127 1.34 -15.23 -0.70
N ALA A 128 0.14 -15.62 -1.13
CA ALA A 128 -0.20 -15.80 -2.52
C ALA A 128 -1.23 -14.75 -2.95
N ILE A 129 -0.97 -14.15 -4.10
CA ILE A 129 -1.89 -13.25 -4.81
C ILE A 129 -2.37 -14.03 -6.02
N GLN A 130 -3.64 -14.43 -5.99
CA GLN A 130 -4.28 -15.27 -7.00
C GLN A 130 -5.24 -14.42 -7.82
N ASP A 131 -4.97 -14.28 -9.12
CA ASP A 131 -5.89 -13.67 -10.07
C ASP A 131 -6.59 -14.76 -10.88
N HIS A 132 -7.86 -15.02 -10.57
CA HIS A 132 -8.66 -16.04 -11.24
C HIS A 132 -9.16 -15.63 -12.63
N ASP A 133 -9.14 -14.33 -12.97
CA ASP A 133 -9.49 -13.87 -14.31
C ASP A 133 -8.32 -14.12 -15.28
N LEU A 134 -7.08 -13.93 -14.80
CA LEU A 134 -5.85 -14.12 -15.58
C LEU A 134 -5.21 -15.50 -15.41
N ASN A 135 -5.73 -16.33 -14.49
CA ASN A 135 -5.11 -17.59 -14.06
C ASN A 135 -3.62 -17.41 -13.69
N ASN A 136 -3.34 -16.37 -12.90
CA ASN A 136 -2.01 -16.03 -12.44
C ASN A 136 -1.90 -16.17 -10.92
N GLU A 137 -0.78 -16.70 -10.44
CA GLU A 137 -0.48 -16.81 -9.01
C GLU A 137 0.92 -16.28 -8.74
N ASP A 138 1.00 -15.21 -7.95
CA ASP A 138 2.25 -14.66 -7.45
C ASP A 138 2.41 -15.05 -5.98
N ARG A 139 3.49 -15.75 -5.65
CA ARG A 139 3.78 -16.21 -4.28
C ARG A 139 5.06 -15.60 -3.75
N VAL A 140 4.98 -15.02 -2.55
CA VAL A 140 6.10 -14.43 -1.82
C VAL A 140 6.12 -14.92 -0.38
N GLU A 141 7.28 -14.88 0.26
CA GLU A 141 7.37 -15.17 1.69
C GLU A 141 6.69 -14.04 2.48
N LEU A 142 5.87 -14.40 3.48
CA LEU A 142 5.18 -13.39 4.28
C LEU A 142 6.17 -12.46 5.00
N ASP A 143 7.33 -12.99 5.38
CA ASP A 143 8.42 -12.24 6.01
C ASP A 143 9.07 -11.18 5.09
N GLN A 144 8.82 -11.24 3.78
CA GLN A 144 9.24 -10.23 2.80
C GLN A 144 8.14 -9.20 2.51
N THR A 145 7.10 -9.13 3.35
CA THR A 145 6.01 -8.17 3.20
C THR A 145 5.92 -7.24 4.41
N PRO A 146 5.44 -5.99 4.24
CA PRO A 146 5.20 -5.08 5.37
C PRO A 146 4.15 -5.62 6.36
N PHE A 147 3.27 -6.53 5.93
CA PHE A 147 2.22 -7.09 6.78
C PHE A 147 2.76 -7.94 7.94
N ARG A 148 3.99 -8.43 7.86
CA ARG A 148 4.55 -9.29 8.91
C ARG A 148 4.61 -8.62 10.28
N LEU A 149 4.79 -7.29 10.34
CA LEU A 149 4.81 -6.56 11.61
C LEU A 149 3.51 -6.71 12.39
N LEU A 150 2.39 -6.85 11.68
CA LEU A 150 1.05 -6.89 12.28
C LEU A 150 0.57 -8.31 12.56
N LEU A 151 1.16 -9.30 11.89
CA LEU A 151 0.63 -10.66 11.83
C LEU A 151 1.50 -11.72 12.52
N ARG A 152 2.66 -11.32 13.05
CA ARG A 152 3.53 -12.20 13.85
C ARG A 152 2.84 -12.69 15.12
N LYS A 153 3.37 -13.78 15.68
CA LYS A 153 2.86 -14.39 16.92
C LYS A 153 3.03 -13.49 18.15
N ASP A 154 4.12 -12.73 18.19
CA ASP A 154 4.41 -11.76 19.24
C ASP A 154 4.55 -10.39 18.57
N VAL A 155 3.47 -9.59 18.60
CA VAL A 155 3.47 -8.25 18.00
C VAL A 155 3.96 -7.27 19.04
N ASP A 156 5.18 -6.77 18.85
CA ASP A 156 5.74 -5.67 19.62
C ASP A 156 6.21 -4.59 18.65
N ILE A 157 5.34 -3.60 18.43
CA ILE A 157 5.57 -2.52 17.46
C ILE A 157 6.74 -1.63 17.89
N ALA A 158 6.94 -1.42 19.20
CA ALA A 158 8.03 -0.61 19.71
C ALA A 158 9.40 -1.28 19.48
N ARG A 159 9.47 -2.61 19.67
CA ARG A 159 10.67 -3.41 19.41
C ARG A 159 10.95 -3.57 17.92
N ASP A 160 9.94 -3.93 17.13
CA ASP A 160 10.14 -4.44 15.77
C ASP A 160 9.99 -3.37 14.67
N ALA A 161 9.31 -2.26 14.95
CA ALA A 161 9.12 -1.16 14.00
C ALA A 161 9.86 0.12 14.43
N ARG A 162 10.22 0.94 13.46
CA ARG A 162 10.58 2.35 13.65
C ARG A 162 9.30 3.16 13.58
N ILE A 163 8.96 3.81 14.67
CA ILE A 163 7.79 4.69 14.70
C ILE A 163 8.22 6.03 14.10
N LEU A 164 7.55 6.44 13.03
CA LEU A 164 7.87 7.69 12.32
C LEU A 164 6.98 8.84 12.78
N ALA A 165 5.73 8.54 13.12
CA ALA A 165 4.77 9.53 13.62
C ALA A 165 3.71 8.84 14.49
N VAL A 166 3.25 9.55 15.51
CA VAL A 166 2.07 9.20 16.30
C VAL A 166 1.25 10.48 16.42
N GLU A 167 0.03 10.44 15.90
CA GLU A 167 -0.89 11.57 15.85
C GLU A 167 -2.19 11.18 16.54
N GLU A 168 -2.66 12.00 17.48
CA GLU A 168 -3.95 11.84 18.14
C GLU A 168 -4.77 13.10 17.88
N ALA A 169 -5.90 12.95 17.17
CA ALA A 169 -6.78 14.03 16.78
C ALA A 169 -8.22 13.69 17.13
N GLY A 170 -8.71 14.24 18.25
CA GLY A 170 -10.07 13.99 18.74
C GLY A 170 -10.25 12.53 19.13
N ASP A 171 -11.09 11.82 18.37
CA ASP A 171 -11.38 10.39 18.57
C ASP A 171 -10.65 9.50 17.56
N VAL A 172 -9.64 10.01 16.86
CA VAL A 172 -8.85 9.26 15.87
C VAL A 172 -7.38 9.25 16.27
N VAL A 173 -6.76 8.07 16.21
CA VAL A 173 -5.33 7.86 16.44
C VAL A 173 -4.69 7.32 15.18
N SER A 174 -3.60 7.94 14.74
CA SER A 174 -2.82 7.50 13.58
C SER A 174 -1.39 7.20 13.98
N VAL A 175 -0.89 6.04 13.58
CA VAL A 175 0.49 5.60 13.86
C VAL A 175 1.17 5.24 12.55
N VAL A 176 2.30 5.88 12.26
CA VAL A 176 3.13 5.58 11.09
C VAL A 176 4.31 4.74 11.53
N LEU A 177 4.39 3.55 10.95
CA LEU A 177 5.38 2.53 11.25
C LEU A 177 6.21 2.26 10.01
N GLN A 178 7.50 2.08 10.20
CA GLN A 178 8.42 1.58 9.19
C GLN A 178 9.10 0.34 9.73
N ASP A 179 9.16 -0.68 8.88
CA ASP A 179 9.85 -1.90 9.23
C ASP A 179 11.35 -1.70 9.47
N LYS A 180 11.90 -2.34 10.52
CA LYS A 180 13.34 -2.32 10.82
C LYS A 180 14.15 -3.28 9.95
N SER A 181 13.53 -4.26 9.29
CA SER A 181 14.30 -5.23 8.49
C SER A 181 14.91 -4.59 7.25
N PRO A 182 16.16 -4.93 6.92
CA PRO A 182 16.83 -4.45 5.71
C PRO A 182 16.20 -5.00 4.41
N ASP A 183 15.52 -6.14 4.46
CA ASP A 183 15.13 -6.89 3.25
C ASP A 183 13.91 -6.30 2.55
N THR A 184 13.01 -5.65 3.28
CA THR A 184 11.82 -5.01 2.70
C THR A 184 11.39 -3.81 3.54
N PRO A 185 11.94 -2.60 3.25
CA PRO A 185 11.54 -1.40 3.94
C PRO A 185 10.14 -0.96 3.49
N GLY A 186 9.11 -1.48 4.15
CA GLY A 186 7.74 -1.02 3.97
C GLY A 186 7.34 0.02 5.01
N LYS A 187 6.58 1.03 4.59
CA LYS A 187 5.92 2.00 5.49
C LYS A 187 4.43 1.70 5.54
N ILE A 188 3.89 1.65 6.74
CA ILE A 188 2.46 1.47 6.99
C ILE A 188 1.96 2.56 7.94
N ARG A 189 0.92 3.27 7.54
CA ARG A 189 0.15 4.14 8.42
C ARG A 189 -1.09 3.38 8.85
N LEU A 190 -1.31 3.28 10.14
CA LEU A 190 -2.50 2.67 10.73
C LEU A 190 -3.36 3.77 11.36
N THR A 191 -4.65 3.74 11.09
CA THR A 191 -5.61 4.68 11.65
C THR A 191 -6.66 3.91 12.46
N PHE A 192 -6.86 4.34 13.70
CA PHE A 192 -7.77 3.73 14.66
C PHE A 192 -8.81 4.74 15.12
N ASP A 193 -10.03 4.26 15.38
CA ASP A 193 -10.96 4.97 16.25
C ASP A 193 -10.47 4.80 17.69
N ALA A 194 -10.40 5.87 18.48
CA ALA A 194 -10.07 5.83 19.90
C ALA A 194 -11.31 5.63 20.80
N LYS A 195 -12.50 5.99 20.31
CA LYS A 195 -13.78 5.85 21.01
C LYS A 195 -14.90 5.41 20.06
N PRO A 196 -15.91 4.63 20.53
CA PRO A 196 -16.07 4.09 21.88
C PRO A 196 -15.16 2.88 22.18
N ALA A 197 -14.53 2.29 21.16
CA ALA A 197 -13.58 1.20 21.30
C ALA A 197 -12.38 1.42 20.39
N PHE A 198 -11.19 0.99 20.83
CA PHE A 198 -9.97 1.07 20.04
C PHE A 198 -10.03 0.04 18.91
N GLN A 199 -10.28 0.48 17.68
CA GLN A 199 -10.49 -0.41 16.53
C GLN A 199 -9.84 0.14 15.27
N LEU A 200 -9.24 -0.75 14.48
CA LEU A 200 -8.63 -0.40 13.20
C LEU A 200 -9.73 0.07 12.23
N LYS A 201 -9.52 1.23 11.63
CA LYS A 201 -10.41 1.80 10.60
C LYS A 201 -9.80 1.71 9.22
N GLN A 202 -8.52 1.99 9.14
CA GLN A 202 -7.84 2.16 7.86
C GLN A 202 -6.37 1.83 8.03
N TRP A 203 -5.75 1.32 6.97
CA TRP A 203 -4.31 1.38 6.83
C TRP A 203 -3.92 1.90 5.45
N VAL A 204 -2.74 2.50 5.38
CA VAL A 204 -2.13 2.95 4.13
C VAL A 204 -0.75 2.31 4.04
N THR A 205 -0.51 1.53 3.01
CA THR A 205 0.80 0.95 2.71
C THR A 205 1.45 1.69 1.55
N LYS A 206 2.75 1.97 1.69
CA LYS A 206 3.59 2.48 0.61
C LYS A 206 4.41 1.34 0.03
N ASP A 207 4.29 1.10 -1.27
CA ASP A 207 5.07 0.07 -1.97
C ASP A 207 6.48 0.56 -2.34
N ALA A 208 7.28 -0.33 -2.96
CA ALA A 208 8.65 -0.03 -3.38
C ALA A 208 8.75 1.05 -4.45
N GLN A 209 7.66 1.34 -5.17
CA GLN A 209 7.57 2.40 -6.18
C GLN A 209 7.12 3.73 -5.56
N GLY A 210 6.83 3.76 -4.26
CA GLY A 210 6.38 4.94 -3.52
C GLY A 210 4.89 5.22 -3.67
N LEU A 211 4.13 4.30 -4.27
CA LEU A 211 2.70 4.43 -4.49
C LEU A 211 1.94 4.08 -3.20
N ASP A 212 0.93 4.90 -2.90
CA ASP A 212 0.09 4.73 -1.73
C ASP A 212 -1.10 3.83 -2.06
N THR A 213 -1.29 2.79 -1.26
CA THR A 213 -2.49 1.95 -1.27
C THR A 213 -3.21 2.12 0.05
N THR A 214 -4.44 2.64 -0.01
CA THR A 214 -5.29 2.81 1.17
C THR A 214 -6.26 1.65 1.26
N VAL A 215 -6.47 1.12 2.46
CA VAL A 215 -7.50 0.11 2.74
C VAL A 215 -8.32 0.55 3.93
N ASP A 216 -9.59 0.79 3.69
CA ASP A 216 -10.61 1.02 4.71
C ASP A 216 -11.22 -0.31 5.13
N VAL A 217 -11.41 -0.51 6.43
CA VAL A 217 -12.08 -1.70 6.99
C VAL A 217 -13.30 -1.35 7.81
N GLY A 218 -14.31 -2.20 7.71
CA GLY A 218 -15.59 -2.04 8.39
C GLY A 218 -16.26 -3.38 8.65
N ASP A 219 -17.38 -3.32 9.37
CA ASP A 219 -18.16 -4.51 9.77
C ASP A 219 -17.30 -5.58 10.44
N LEU A 220 -16.44 -5.14 11.37
CA LEU A 220 -15.47 -5.99 12.05
C LEU A 220 -16.17 -6.93 13.05
N ASP A 221 -15.90 -8.22 12.92
CA ASP A 221 -16.34 -9.26 13.84
C ASP A 221 -15.14 -10.09 14.30
N THR A 222 -14.85 -10.01 15.60
CA THR A 222 -13.74 -10.73 16.26
C THR A 222 -14.19 -12.02 16.93
N THR A 223 -15.49 -12.30 16.97
CA THR A 223 -16.09 -13.44 17.67
C THR A 223 -16.34 -14.63 16.75
N ALA A 224 -16.32 -14.40 15.43
CA ALA A 224 -16.52 -15.45 14.45
C ALA A 224 -15.44 -16.53 14.51
N GLU A 225 -15.89 -17.79 14.51
CA GLU A 225 -15.02 -18.94 14.37
C GLU A 225 -14.64 -19.15 12.90
N LEU A 226 -13.36 -18.96 12.57
CA LEU A 226 -12.84 -19.07 11.21
C LEU A 226 -12.25 -20.47 10.98
N ASP A 227 -12.75 -21.19 9.97
CA ASP A 227 -12.20 -22.48 9.54
C ASP A 227 -10.76 -22.29 9.03
N PRO A 228 -9.75 -22.96 9.64
CA PRO A 228 -8.36 -22.92 9.18
C PRO A 228 -8.18 -23.24 7.69
N LYS A 229 -9.06 -24.05 7.09
CA LYS A 229 -8.98 -24.44 5.68
C LYS A 229 -9.18 -23.28 4.71
N MET A 230 -9.78 -22.17 5.15
CA MET A 230 -9.95 -20.96 4.32
C MET A 230 -8.61 -20.30 3.96
N PHE A 231 -7.58 -20.52 4.80
CA PHE A 231 -6.25 -19.91 4.67
C PHE A 231 -5.25 -20.80 3.93
N VAL A 232 -5.68 -21.96 3.44
CA VAL A 232 -4.81 -22.85 2.66
C VAL A 232 -4.72 -22.32 1.24
N ILE A 233 -3.51 -21.94 0.83
CA ILE A 233 -3.22 -21.55 -0.55
C ILE A 233 -3.33 -22.79 -1.43
N ARG A 234 -4.24 -22.74 -2.41
CA ARG A 234 -4.43 -23.82 -3.38
C ARG A 234 -3.83 -23.39 -4.71
N PRO A 235 -2.86 -24.12 -5.27
CA PRO A 235 -2.23 -23.74 -6.53
C PRO A 235 -3.25 -23.54 -7.64
N MET A 236 -3.16 -22.41 -8.34
CA MET A 236 -3.89 -22.21 -9.58
C MET A 236 -3.33 -23.15 -10.66
N GLY A 237 -4.18 -23.98 -11.26
CA GLY A 237 -3.77 -24.90 -12.33
C GLY A 237 -3.43 -26.34 -11.92
N ALA A 238 -3.81 -26.82 -10.73
CA ALA A 238 -3.77 -28.25 -10.43
C ALA A 238 -4.92 -29.02 -11.13
N ALA A 239 -4.95 -28.99 -12.46
CA ALA A 239 -5.64 -30.00 -13.26
C ALA A 239 -4.70 -31.19 -13.47
N PHE A 240 -5.03 -32.31 -12.83
CA PHE A 240 -4.76 -33.67 -13.29
C PHE A 240 -3.36 -33.98 -13.85
N ASN A 241 -2.45 -34.43 -12.98
CA ASN A 241 -1.56 -35.53 -13.36
C ASN A 241 -1.22 -36.39 -12.13
N ARG A 242 -2.19 -37.19 -11.70
CA ARG A 242 -1.89 -38.45 -11.01
C ARG A 242 -1.96 -39.54 -12.07
N GLN A 243 -0.81 -39.94 -12.59
CA GLN A 243 -0.60 -41.29 -13.14
C GLN A 243 -0.18 -42.20 -11.99
#